data_AF-A0A399DR59-F1
#
_entry.id   AF-A0A399DR59-F1
#
_cell.length_a   1.000
_cell.length_b   1.000
_cell.length_c   1.000
_cell.angle_alpha   90.00
_cell.angle_beta   90.00
_cell.angle_gamma   90.00
#
_symmetry.space_group_name_H-M   'P 1'
#
loop_
_entity.id
_entity.type
_entity.pdbx_description
1 polymer ?
#
loop_
_entity_poly.entity_id
_entity_poly.type
_entity_poly.pdbx_seq_one_letter_code
_entity_poly.pdbx_strand_id
1 'polypeptide(L)'
;MRPEILHSSKLRLTVLPGLGASIAGLELYREGFWLPLLRPTSLAAVAAGASPDTSSYILAPYSNRIREGRFSFRGRSYQLLPNWPDGVQTIHGEVHGRPWTVVERSEGLLVCHFNANNPQALNFPFRYTVRAVYWLGDSSLRMSLELTNTGEEAMPAGFGFHPYFVRRLGAGLDPLLCFRAARVYLTNGSRIPSLYFATHVDSGEALTPEDYALVRAAWDRHRKGTKA
;
A
#
# COMPACT_ATOMS: atom_id res chain seq x y z
N MET A 1 -4.60 11.10 17.80
CA MET A 1 -4.96 9.67 17.65
C MET A 1 -4.00 8.79 18.44
N ARG A 2 -4.44 7.66 19.02
CA ARG A 2 -3.59 6.78 19.84
C ARG A 2 -2.88 5.73 18.96
N PRO A 3 -1.54 5.63 18.98
CA PRO A 3 -0.81 4.54 18.31
C PRO A 3 -0.85 3.25 19.12
N GLU A 4 -0.74 2.13 18.43
CA GLU A 4 -0.50 0.80 19.00
C GLU A 4 0.94 0.40 18.71
N ILE A 5 1.70 0.04 19.74
CA ILE A 5 3.10 -0.36 19.61
C ILE A 5 3.21 -1.85 19.92
N LEU A 6 3.85 -2.58 19.01
CA LEU A 6 4.37 -3.93 19.25
C LEU A 6 5.90 -3.85 19.29
N HIS A 7 6.51 -4.64 20.16
CA HIS A 7 7.96 -4.66 20.32
C HIS A 7 8.45 -6.08 20.57
N SER A 8 9.66 -6.35 20.11
CA SER A 8 10.44 -7.53 20.45
C SER A 8 11.84 -7.08 20.87
N SER A 9 12.74 -8.04 21.11
CA SER A 9 14.14 -7.75 21.43
C SER A 9 14.88 -7.00 20.30
N LYS A 10 14.44 -7.13 19.04
CA LYS A 10 15.11 -6.51 17.88
C LYS A 10 14.21 -5.62 17.04
N LEU A 11 12.88 -5.74 17.10
CA LEU A 11 11.99 -4.95 16.25
C LEU A 11 11.02 -4.11 17.06
N ARG A 12 10.65 -2.96 16.50
CA ARG A 12 9.54 -2.14 16.98
C ARG A 12 8.63 -1.82 15.81
N LEU A 13 7.33 -2.04 15.99
CA LEU A 13 6.29 -1.68 15.04
C LEU A 13 5.34 -0.69 15.71
N THR A 14 5.10 0.44 15.05
CA THR A 14 4.08 1.41 15.46
C THR A 14 2.95 1.41 14.43
N VAL A 15 1.73 1.14 14.85
CA VAL A 15 0.51 1.11 14.02
C VAL A 15 -0.45 2.22 14.47
N LEU A 16 -1.20 2.78 13.52
CA LEU A 16 -2.18 3.84 13.71
C LEU A 16 -3.59 3.32 13.37
N PRO A 17 -4.30 2.62 14.27
CA PRO A 17 -5.64 2.11 14.00
C PRO A 17 -6.62 3.20 13.54
N GLY A 18 -6.56 4.39 14.15
CA GLY A 18 -7.42 5.52 13.78
C GLY A 18 -7.13 6.15 12.40
N LEU A 19 -6.09 5.69 11.70
CA LEU A 19 -5.69 6.18 10.38
C LEU A 19 -5.39 4.98 9.48
N GLY A 20 -6.44 4.20 9.17
CA GLY A 20 -6.37 3.12 8.20
C GLY A 20 -5.63 1.88 8.67
N ALA A 21 -5.44 1.70 9.98
CA ALA A 21 -4.48 0.74 10.54
C ALA A 21 -3.07 0.87 9.91
N SER A 22 -2.69 2.09 9.50
CA SER A 22 -1.41 2.33 8.82
C SER A 22 -0.23 2.13 9.75
N ILE A 23 0.91 1.71 9.22
CA ILE A 23 2.18 1.66 9.93
C ILE A 23 2.76 3.07 10.00
N ALA A 24 3.05 3.55 11.20
CA ALA A 24 3.77 4.81 11.44
C ALA A 24 5.29 4.65 11.50
N GLY A 25 5.77 3.44 11.78
CA GLY A 25 7.18 3.10 11.83
C GLY A 25 7.40 1.60 11.99
N LEU A 26 8.48 1.11 11.38
CA LEU A 26 9.07 -0.20 11.63
C LEU A 26 10.56 0.00 11.81
N GLU A 27 11.09 -0.38 12.97
CA GLU A 27 12.48 -0.09 13.35
C GLU A 27 13.20 -1.36 13.82
N LEU A 28 14.51 -1.41 13.54
CA LEU A 28 15.43 -2.46 13.96
C LEU A 28 16.35 -1.93 15.06
N TYR A 29 16.43 -2.64 16.18
CA TYR A 29 17.41 -2.37 17.22
C TYR A 29 18.76 -3.00 16.86
N ARG A 30 19.81 -2.17 16.79
CA ARG A 30 21.17 -2.60 16.52
C ARG A 30 22.17 -1.66 17.19
N GLU A 31 23.13 -2.24 17.90
CA GLU A 31 24.28 -1.50 18.49
C GLU A 31 23.86 -0.31 19.37
N GLY A 32 22.75 -0.44 20.10
CA GLY A 32 22.24 0.62 20.97
C GLY A 32 21.23 1.57 20.32
N PHE A 33 21.01 1.48 19.00
CA PHE A 33 20.18 2.40 18.24
C PHE A 33 18.98 1.73 17.58
N TRP A 34 17.89 2.48 17.44
CA TRP A 34 16.74 2.11 16.61
C TRP A 34 16.91 2.68 15.20
N LEU A 35 17.10 1.80 14.23
CA LEU A 35 17.26 2.14 12.82
C LEU A 35 15.92 1.97 12.09
N PRO A 36 15.40 2.98 11.38
CA PRO A 36 14.15 2.86 10.65
C PRO A 36 14.32 1.93 9.44
N LEU A 37 13.48 0.90 9.32
CA LEU A 37 13.39 0.05 8.13
C LEU A 37 12.41 0.64 7.10
N LEU A 38 11.34 1.28 7.59
CA LEU A 38 10.41 2.06 6.77
C LEU A 38 10.59 3.56 7.02
N ARG A 39 10.29 4.38 6.02
CA ARG A 39 10.27 5.85 6.09
C ARG A 39 9.43 6.27 7.30
N PRO A 40 10.01 6.91 8.34
CA PRO A 40 9.26 7.31 9.52
C PRO A 40 8.12 8.27 9.15
N THR A 41 6.96 8.06 9.77
CA THR A 41 5.83 9.00 9.61
C THR A 41 6.10 10.26 10.42
N SER A 42 5.96 11.43 9.80
CA SER A 42 6.17 12.69 10.50
C SER A 42 5.00 12.99 11.44
N LEU A 43 5.27 13.72 12.53
CA LEU A 43 4.20 14.18 13.44
C LEU A 43 3.17 15.07 12.72
N ALA A 44 3.62 15.86 11.73
CA ALA A 44 2.73 16.67 10.90
C ALA A 44 1.76 15.81 10.07
N ALA A 45 2.24 14.70 9.48
CA ALA A 45 1.39 13.78 8.73
C ALA A 45 0.36 13.10 9.65
N VAL A 46 0.76 12.71 10.87
CA VAL A 46 -0.18 12.17 11.87
C VAL A 46 -1.24 13.19 12.26
N ALA A 47 -0.83 14.44 12.52
CA ALA A 47 -1.75 15.52 12.90
C ALA A 47 -2.74 15.86 11.77
N ALA A 48 -2.29 15.81 10.52
CA ALA A 48 -3.12 16.07 9.34
C ALA A 48 -4.02 14.89 8.94
N GLY A 49 -3.87 13.71 9.57
CA GLY A 49 -4.56 12.49 9.11
C GLY A 49 -4.16 12.09 7.69
N ALA A 50 -2.94 12.40 7.28
CA ALA A 50 -2.43 12.16 5.93
C ALA A 50 -1.92 10.72 5.80
N SER A 51 -2.85 9.76 5.64
CA SER A 51 -2.47 8.34 5.52
C SER A 51 -1.48 8.01 4.40
N PRO A 52 -1.49 8.66 3.22
CA PRO A 52 -0.47 8.42 2.18
C PRO A 52 0.96 8.77 2.62
N ASP A 53 1.11 9.61 3.64
CA ASP A 53 2.40 10.03 4.20
C ASP A 53 2.86 9.17 5.38
N THR A 54 2.12 8.11 5.70
CA THR A 54 2.55 7.10 6.67
C THR A 54 3.67 6.22 6.11
N SER A 55 4.29 5.40 6.97
CA SER A 55 5.34 4.46 6.57
C SER A 55 4.81 3.35 5.67
N SER A 56 3.59 2.92 5.91
CA SER A 56 2.83 2.03 5.04
C SER A 56 1.34 2.17 5.33
N TYR A 57 0.52 2.24 4.29
CA TYR A 57 -0.93 2.27 4.41
C TYR A 57 -1.59 1.15 3.60
N ILE A 58 -2.82 0.81 3.97
CA ILE A 58 -3.59 -0.29 3.35
C ILE A 58 -4.32 0.20 2.12
N LEU A 59 -4.21 -0.53 1.02
CA LEU A 59 -4.94 -0.30 -0.22
C LEU A 59 -6.14 -1.25 -0.24
N ALA A 60 -7.36 -0.73 -0.14
CA ALA A 60 -8.60 -1.50 -0.32
C ALA A 60 -9.80 -0.54 -0.52
N PRO A 61 -10.83 -0.94 -1.29
CA PRO A 61 -11.04 -2.27 -1.89
C PRO A 61 -10.47 -2.43 -3.30
N TYR A 62 -9.72 -1.43 -3.79
CA TYR A 62 -8.93 -1.50 -5.02
C TYR A 62 -7.54 -0.92 -4.79
N SER A 63 -6.55 -1.46 -5.51
CA SER A 63 -5.18 -0.96 -5.49
C SER A 63 -4.91 -0.10 -6.71
N ASN A 64 -4.14 0.97 -6.51
CA ASN A 64 -3.80 1.93 -7.56
C ASN A 64 -5.06 2.55 -8.21
N ARG A 65 -4.95 2.98 -9.47
CA ARG A 65 -5.93 3.81 -10.15
C ARG A 65 -7.05 3.00 -10.81
N ILE A 66 -8.27 3.52 -10.75
CA ILE A 66 -9.37 3.16 -11.65
C ILE A 66 -9.54 4.29 -12.65
N ARG A 67 -9.39 3.97 -13.94
CA ARG A 67 -9.51 4.92 -15.06
C ARG A 67 -10.83 5.68 -14.98
N GLU A 68 -10.78 7.00 -14.84
CA GLU A 68 -11.94 7.91 -14.77
C GLU A 68 -12.90 7.58 -13.62
N GLY A 69 -12.45 6.81 -12.63
CA GLY A 69 -13.33 6.26 -11.60
C GLY A 69 -14.40 5.30 -12.14
N ARG A 70 -14.30 4.86 -13.38
CA ARG A 70 -15.34 4.08 -14.05
C ARG A 70 -14.91 2.64 -14.30
N PHE A 71 -15.79 1.71 -13.98
CA PHE A 71 -15.62 0.30 -14.32
C PHE A 71 -16.95 -0.38 -14.59
N SER A 72 -16.91 -1.47 -15.36
CA SER A 72 -18.05 -2.34 -15.59
C SER A 72 -17.81 -3.68 -14.90
N PHE A 73 -18.82 -4.18 -14.18
CA PHE A 73 -18.74 -5.47 -13.51
C PHE A 73 -20.10 -6.16 -13.56
N ARG A 74 -20.12 -7.41 -14.03
CA ARG A 74 -21.34 -8.22 -14.20
C ARG A 74 -22.48 -7.47 -14.93
N GLY A 75 -22.14 -6.78 -16.01
CA GLY A 75 -23.11 -6.06 -16.85
C GLY A 75 -23.60 -4.71 -16.28
N ARG A 76 -23.15 -4.31 -15.09
CA ARG A 76 -23.47 -3.00 -14.49
C ARG A 76 -22.28 -2.05 -14.60
N SER A 77 -22.57 -0.78 -14.86
CA SER A 77 -21.56 0.29 -14.84
C SER A 77 -21.54 0.96 -13.47
N TYR A 78 -20.34 1.22 -12.95
CA TYR A 78 -20.10 1.89 -11.68
C TYR A 78 -19.27 3.14 -11.92
N GLN A 79 -19.59 4.21 -11.20
CA GLN A 79 -18.86 5.47 -11.19
C GLN A 79 -18.45 5.78 -9.74
N LEU A 80 -17.15 5.88 -9.53
CA LEU A 80 -16.54 6.29 -8.28
C LEU A 80 -16.17 7.77 -8.37
N LEU A 81 -16.23 8.46 -7.22
CA LEU A 81 -15.76 9.82 -7.07
C LEU A 81 -14.22 9.85 -7.20
N PRO A 82 -13.66 10.81 -7.99
CA PRO A 82 -12.23 11.06 -8.02
C PRO A 82 -11.69 11.46 -6.64
N ASN A 83 -10.48 11.02 -6.33
CA ASN A 83 -9.78 11.37 -5.08
C ASN A 83 -8.29 11.72 -5.31
N TRP A 84 -7.93 12.00 -6.56
CA TRP A 84 -6.58 12.36 -6.98
C TRP A 84 -6.55 13.80 -7.50
N PRO A 85 -5.42 14.54 -7.38
CA PRO A 85 -5.34 15.95 -7.80
C PRO A 85 -5.64 16.23 -9.29
N ASP A 86 -5.67 15.21 -10.15
CA ASP A 86 -6.10 15.40 -11.55
C ASP A 86 -7.62 15.59 -11.70
N GLY A 87 -8.40 15.35 -10.64
CA GLY A 87 -9.85 15.50 -10.64
C GLY A 87 -10.59 14.44 -11.46
N VAL A 88 -9.89 13.43 -11.99
CA VAL A 88 -10.46 12.43 -12.92
C VAL A 88 -10.32 11.03 -12.36
N GLN A 89 -9.16 10.70 -11.80
CA GLN A 89 -8.86 9.35 -11.35
C GLN A 89 -9.26 9.16 -9.89
N THR A 90 -9.65 7.93 -9.56
CA THR A 90 -9.68 7.48 -8.16
C THR A 90 -8.56 6.49 -7.93
N ILE A 91 -7.96 6.52 -6.74
CA ILE A 91 -6.77 5.74 -6.40
C ILE A 91 -6.87 5.18 -4.98
N HIS A 92 -6.37 3.96 -4.79
CA HIS A 92 -6.09 3.34 -3.47
C HIS A 92 -7.29 3.03 -2.56
N GLY A 93 -8.51 3.22 -3.06
CA GLY A 93 -9.72 3.05 -2.25
C GLY A 93 -9.80 4.12 -1.17
N GLU A 94 -10.43 3.75 -0.05
CA GLU A 94 -10.77 4.73 0.99
C GLU A 94 -10.49 4.25 2.42
N VAL A 95 -10.14 2.97 2.61
CA VAL A 95 -9.95 2.42 3.96
C VAL A 95 -8.75 3.02 4.69
N HIS A 96 -7.72 3.48 3.95
CA HIS A 96 -6.52 4.07 4.53
C HIS A 96 -6.78 5.40 5.25
N GLY A 97 -7.79 6.15 4.82
CA GLY A 97 -8.16 7.42 5.43
C GLY A 97 -9.17 7.31 6.57
N ARG A 98 -9.59 6.09 6.93
CA ARG A 98 -10.69 5.86 7.86
C ARG A 98 -10.21 5.24 9.17
N PRO A 99 -10.92 5.44 10.29
CA PRO A 99 -10.59 4.78 11.55
C PRO A 99 -10.97 3.30 11.51
N TRP A 100 -10.12 2.47 12.10
CA TRP A 100 -10.32 1.03 12.27
C TRP A 100 -10.47 0.69 13.74
N THR A 101 -11.15 -0.41 14.02
CA THR A 101 -11.30 -0.95 15.38
C THR A 101 -10.20 -1.96 15.64
N VAL A 102 -9.49 -1.84 16.77
CA VAL A 102 -8.62 -2.92 17.26
C VAL A 102 -9.52 -3.99 17.89
N VAL A 103 -9.44 -5.22 17.37
CA VAL A 103 -10.30 -6.33 17.82
C VAL A 103 -9.52 -7.39 18.61
N GLU A 104 -8.20 -7.41 18.50
CA GLU A 104 -7.33 -8.30 19.27
C GLU A 104 -5.94 -7.66 19.45
N ARG A 105 -5.37 -7.80 20.63
CA ARG A 105 -4.01 -7.35 20.97
C ARG A 105 -3.36 -8.31 21.95
N SER A 106 -2.13 -8.71 21.65
CA SER A 106 -1.21 -9.38 22.58
C SER A 106 0.23 -8.91 22.34
N GLU A 107 1.22 -9.50 23.03
CA GLU A 107 2.63 -9.05 23.03
C GLU A 107 3.23 -8.89 21.62
N GLY A 108 2.90 -9.80 20.71
CA GLY A 108 3.38 -9.79 19.32
C GLY A 108 2.28 -9.74 18.27
N LEU A 109 1.01 -9.51 18.64
CA LEU A 109 -0.13 -9.54 17.72
C LEU A 109 -0.98 -8.28 17.84
N LEU A 110 -1.34 -7.72 16.70
CA LEU A 110 -2.38 -6.71 16.58
C LEU A 110 -3.32 -7.07 15.43
N VAL A 111 -4.62 -7.10 15.71
CA VAL A 111 -5.67 -7.29 14.71
C VAL A 111 -6.55 -6.04 14.67
N CYS A 112 -6.65 -5.45 13.48
CA CYS A 112 -7.52 -4.33 13.18
C CYS A 112 -8.62 -4.75 12.20
N HIS A 113 -9.82 -4.20 12.37
CA HIS A 113 -10.98 -4.48 11.53
C HIS A 113 -11.63 -3.19 11.05
N PHE A 114 -12.02 -3.17 9.77
CA PHE A 114 -12.82 -2.13 9.15
C PHE A 114 -14.12 -2.72 8.60
N ASN A 115 -15.23 -2.05 8.87
CA ASN A 115 -16.56 -2.46 8.45
C ASN A 115 -17.12 -1.47 7.41
N ALA A 116 -17.37 -1.97 6.20
CA ALA A 116 -17.93 -1.23 5.08
C ALA A 116 -19.37 -1.67 4.73
N ASN A 117 -20.16 -2.12 5.71
CA ASN A 117 -21.53 -2.59 5.48
C ASN A 117 -22.55 -1.47 5.21
N ASN A 118 -22.17 -0.21 5.37
CA ASN A 118 -22.95 0.97 4.96
C ASN A 118 -22.35 1.60 3.68
N PRO A 119 -22.63 1.04 2.49
CA PRO A 119 -22.00 1.50 1.24
C PRO A 119 -22.40 2.93 0.87
N GLN A 120 -23.51 3.47 1.38
CA GLN A 120 -23.89 4.88 1.14
C GLN A 120 -22.93 5.88 1.81
N ALA A 121 -22.17 5.45 2.82
CA ALA A 121 -21.14 6.24 3.47
C ALA A 121 -19.76 6.13 2.80
N LEU A 122 -19.68 5.35 1.71
CA LEU A 122 -18.45 4.99 1.02
C LEU A 122 -18.54 5.35 -0.46
N ASN A 123 -17.38 5.50 -1.08
CA ASN A 123 -17.27 5.70 -2.51
C ASN A 123 -17.48 4.38 -3.27
N PHE A 124 -17.00 3.27 -2.70
CA PHE A 124 -17.14 1.95 -3.30
C PHE A 124 -18.50 1.31 -2.96
N PRO A 125 -19.38 1.01 -3.94
CA PRO A 125 -20.80 0.74 -3.70
C PRO A 125 -21.11 -0.73 -3.37
N PHE A 126 -20.24 -1.38 -2.59
CA PHE A 126 -20.41 -2.78 -2.17
C PHE A 126 -20.21 -2.89 -0.66
N ARG A 127 -20.84 -3.91 -0.05
CA ARG A 127 -20.65 -4.24 1.36
C ARG A 127 -19.45 -5.17 1.51
N TYR A 128 -18.51 -4.79 2.37
CA TYR A 128 -17.35 -5.62 2.67
C TYR A 128 -16.84 -5.38 4.08
N THR A 129 -15.94 -6.24 4.53
CA THR A 129 -15.09 -5.99 5.68
C THR A 129 -13.63 -6.14 5.28
N VAL A 130 -12.74 -5.49 6.03
CA VAL A 130 -11.29 -5.65 5.87
C VAL A 130 -10.68 -5.96 7.23
N ARG A 131 -9.85 -7.00 7.28
CA ARG A 131 -9.11 -7.42 8.47
C ARG A 131 -7.62 -7.32 8.19
N ALA A 132 -6.93 -6.50 8.97
CA ALA A 132 -5.48 -6.35 8.93
C ALA A 132 -4.88 -6.99 10.17
N VAL A 133 -3.87 -7.83 9.98
CA VAL A 133 -3.19 -8.51 11.08
C VAL A 133 -1.70 -8.29 11.00
N TYR A 134 -1.11 -7.94 12.13
CA TYR A 134 0.32 -7.73 12.30
C TYR A 134 0.83 -8.71 13.35
N TRP A 135 1.75 -9.58 12.97
CA TRP A 135 2.52 -10.41 13.89
C TRP A 135 3.96 -9.93 13.90
N LEU A 136 4.43 -9.50 15.07
CA LEU A 136 5.81 -9.12 15.30
C LEU A 136 6.54 -10.25 16.02
N GLY A 137 7.46 -10.89 15.31
CA GLY A 137 8.45 -11.79 15.90
C GLY A 137 9.73 -11.05 16.27
N ASP A 138 10.70 -11.77 16.80
CA ASP A 138 12.00 -11.18 17.17
C ASP A 138 12.72 -10.51 16.01
N SER A 139 12.65 -11.09 14.79
CA SER A 139 13.35 -10.57 13.62
C SER A 139 12.51 -10.53 12.34
N SER A 140 11.18 -10.61 12.48
CA SER A 140 10.27 -10.57 11.32
C SER A 140 8.98 -9.85 11.66
N LEU A 141 8.47 -9.09 10.70
CA LEU A 141 7.09 -8.64 10.68
C LEU A 141 6.32 -9.46 9.64
N ARG A 142 5.29 -10.18 10.07
CA ARG A 142 4.31 -10.79 9.17
C ARG A 142 3.06 -9.93 9.17
N MET A 143 2.56 -9.63 7.97
CA MET A 143 1.31 -8.92 7.78
C MET A 143 0.34 -9.76 6.97
N SER A 144 -0.93 -9.75 7.33
CA SER A 144 -2.01 -10.33 6.54
C SER A 144 -3.08 -9.29 6.32
N LEU A 145 -3.67 -9.31 5.12
CA LEU A 145 -4.81 -8.49 4.76
C LEU A 145 -5.87 -9.41 4.17
N GLU A 146 -7.05 -9.41 4.76
CA GLU A 146 -8.22 -10.13 4.30
C GLU A 146 -9.31 -9.12 3.96
N LEU A 147 -9.97 -9.34 2.83
CA LEU A 147 -11.12 -8.56 2.40
C LEU A 147 -12.25 -9.53 2.10
N THR A 148 -13.36 -9.37 2.81
CA THR A 148 -14.51 -10.27 2.76
C THR A 148 -15.70 -9.52 2.21
N ASN A 149 -16.28 -10.02 1.11
CA ASN A 149 -17.56 -9.55 0.60
C ASN A 149 -18.68 -9.99 1.55
N THR A 150 -19.42 -9.03 2.09
CA THR A 150 -20.54 -9.26 3.02
C THR A 150 -21.89 -8.93 2.38
N GLY A 151 -21.90 -8.58 1.09
CA GLY A 151 -23.10 -8.35 0.31
C GLY A 151 -23.70 -9.64 -0.26
N GLU A 152 -24.90 -9.51 -0.84
CA GLU A 152 -25.62 -10.60 -1.49
C GLU A 152 -25.15 -10.85 -2.94
N GLU A 153 -24.49 -9.87 -3.53
CA GLU A 153 -23.95 -9.94 -4.89
C GLU A 153 -22.42 -10.10 -4.86
N ALA A 154 -21.83 -10.67 -5.92
CA ALA A 154 -20.38 -10.68 -6.03
C ALA A 154 -19.82 -9.26 -6.16
N MET A 155 -18.58 -9.11 -5.75
CA MET A 155 -17.88 -7.83 -5.66
C MET A 155 -16.48 -7.96 -6.29
N PRO A 156 -16.04 -7.03 -7.13
CA PRO A 156 -14.64 -6.99 -7.55
C PRO A 156 -13.76 -6.54 -6.38
N ALA A 157 -12.54 -7.08 -6.28
CA ALA A 157 -11.62 -6.74 -5.19
C ALA A 157 -10.18 -6.66 -5.69
N GLY A 158 -9.43 -5.71 -5.15
CA GLY A 158 -7.98 -5.62 -5.27
C GLY A 158 -7.41 -4.91 -4.04
N PHE A 159 -6.41 -5.47 -3.39
CA PHE A 159 -5.92 -4.91 -2.14
C PHE A 159 -4.45 -5.24 -1.90
N GLY A 160 -3.85 -4.51 -0.97
CA GLY A 160 -2.44 -4.70 -0.63
C GLY A 160 -1.94 -3.65 0.35
N PHE A 161 -0.62 -3.57 0.45
CA PHE A 161 0.09 -2.61 1.29
C PHE A 161 0.89 -1.64 0.43
N HIS A 162 1.14 -0.44 0.95
CA HIS A 162 1.94 0.57 0.28
C HIS A 162 3.17 0.98 1.11
N PRO A 163 4.17 0.09 1.30
CA PRO A 163 5.34 0.39 2.13
C PRO A 163 6.29 1.39 1.46
N TYR A 164 6.80 2.33 2.24
CA TYR A 164 7.94 3.17 1.88
C TYR A 164 9.16 2.70 2.66
N PHE A 165 10.06 1.96 2.03
CA PHE A 165 11.33 1.58 2.63
C PHE A 165 12.28 2.79 2.69
N VAL A 166 13.09 2.87 3.74
CA VAL A 166 14.22 3.81 3.70
C VAL A 166 15.22 3.33 2.65
N ARG A 167 15.80 4.27 1.91
CA ARG A 167 16.83 3.92 0.91
C ARG A 167 18.11 3.42 1.58
N ARG A 168 18.50 3.99 2.71
CA ARG A 168 19.77 3.65 3.38
C ARG A 168 19.54 3.42 4.87
N LEU A 169 20.20 2.40 5.42
CA LEU A 169 20.30 2.17 6.85
C LEU A 169 21.62 2.80 7.35
N GLY A 170 21.53 3.86 8.14
CA GLY A 170 22.72 4.59 8.61
C GLY A 170 23.55 5.19 7.47
N ALA A 171 24.88 5.11 7.58
CA ALA A 171 25.83 5.58 6.56
C ALA A 171 26.09 4.56 5.43
N GLY A 172 25.18 3.60 5.23
CA GLY A 172 25.36 2.49 4.29
C GLY A 172 25.36 2.89 2.81
N LEU A 173 25.76 1.93 1.98
CA LEU A 173 25.70 2.00 0.51
C LEU A 173 24.24 2.04 0.01
N ASP A 174 24.06 2.38 -1.27
CA ASP A 174 22.76 2.21 -1.91
C ASP A 174 22.34 0.73 -1.95
N PRO A 175 21.07 0.42 -1.69
CA PRO A 175 20.59 -0.94 -1.59
C PRO A 175 20.43 -1.54 -2.99
N LEU A 176 20.65 -2.84 -3.08
CA LEU A 176 20.25 -3.62 -4.24
C LEU A 176 18.77 -4.02 -4.10
N LEU A 177 18.01 -3.91 -5.19
CA LEU A 177 16.62 -4.36 -5.26
C LEU A 177 16.54 -5.61 -6.14
N CYS A 178 16.04 -6.70 -5.57
CA CYS A 178 15.81 -7.95 -6.27
C CYS A 178 14.32 -8.31 -6.19
N PHE A 179 13.72 -8.70 -7.30
CA PHE A 179 12.36 -9.25 -7.34
C PHE A 179 12.22 -10.18 -8.55
N ARG A 180 11.27 -11.12 -8.49
CA ARG A 180 10.92 -11.96 -9.63
C ARG A 180 9.63 -11.44 -10.25
N ALA A 181 9.68 -11.04 -11.52
CA ALA A 181 8.50 -10.62 -12.27
C ALA A 181 8.58 -11.10 -13.71
N ALA A 182 7.55 -11.83 -14.15
CA ALA A 182 7.47 -12.34 -15.52
C ALA A 182 7.04 -11.26 -16.54
N ARG A 183 6.45 -10.14 -16.07
CA ARG A 183 5.90 -9.08 -16.92
C ARG A 183 5.93 -7.74 -16.19
N VAL A 184 6.01 -6.67 -16.98
CA VAL A 184 5.84 -5.28 -16.52
C VAL A 184 4.75 -4.61 -17.35
N TYR A 185 3.85 -3.89 -16.67
CA TYR A 185 2.87 -3.02 -17.29
C TYR A 185 3.43 -1.59 -17.36
N LEU A 186 3.56 -1.05 -18.56
CA LEU A 186 3.85 0.37 -18.74
C LEU A 186 2.58 1.18 -18.64
N THR A 187 2.72 2.38 -18.08
CA THR A 187 1.62 3.30 -17.92
C THR A 187 1.74 4.51 -18.83
N ASN A 188 0.62 5.00 -19.35
CA ASN A 188 0.55 6.25 -20.10
C ASN A 188 0.80 7.49 -19.22
N GLY A 189 0.65 8.70 -19.79
CA GLY A 189 0.77 9.96 -19.06
C GLY A 189 -0.11 10.08 -17.81
N SER A 190 -1.29 9.45 -17.82
CA SER A 190 -2.24 9.37 -16.69
C SER A 190 -1.93 8.25 -15.69
N ARG A 191 -0.78 7.57 -15.84
CA ARG A 191 -0.35 6.45 -14.99
C ARG A 191 -1.32 5.26 -15.01
N ILE A 192 -2.07 5.10 -16.10
CA ILE A 192 -2.95 3.97 -16.34
C ILE A 192 -2.20 2.96 -17.23
N PRO A 193 -2.27 1.64 -16.95
CA PRO A 193 -1.69 0.62 -17.82
C PRO A 193 -2.17 0.77 -19.26
N SER A 194 -1.24 0.84 -20.21
CA SER A 194 -1.55 1.02 -21.64
C SER A 194 -0.77 0.08 -22.56
N LEU A 195 0.32 -0.51 -22.07
CA LEU A 195 1.10 -1.53 -22.78
C LEU A 195 1.67 -2.51 -21.76
N TYR A 196 1.81 -3.77 -22.13
CA TYR A 196 2.64 -4.72 -21.39
C TYR A 196 3.68 -5.31 -22.34
N PHE A 197 4.85 -5.64 -21.80
CA PHE A 197 5.82 -6.45 -22.52
C PHE A 197 6.27 -7.60 -21.62
N ALA A 198 6.51 -8.76 -22.22
CA ALA A 198 7.09 -9.87 -21.51
C ALA A 198 8.52 -9.47 -21.13
N THR A 199 8.75 -9.37 -19.83
CA THR A 199 10.11 -9.31 -19.30
C THR A 199 10.29 -10.64 -18.61
N HIS A 200 10.90 -11.62 -19.27
CA HIS A 200 11.57 -12.65 -18.49
C HIS A 200 12.76 -12.00 -17.78
N VAL A 201 12.48 -11.19 -16.75
CA VAL A 201 13.44 -10.84 -15.70
C VAL A 201 13.18 -11.85 -14.61
N ASP A 202 13.58 -13.09 -14.87
CA ASP A 202 13.94 -14.00 -13.79
C ASP A 202 15.41 -13.79 -13.56
N SER A 203 15.78 -12.70 -12.87
CA SER A 203 17.20 -12.41 -12.71
C SER A 203 17.87 -13.44 -11.83
N GLY A 204 17.15 -14.12 -10.91
CA GLY A 204 17.76 -14.92 -9.84
C GLY A 204 18.72 -14.12 -8.92
N GLU A 205 19.08 -12.90 -9.32
CA GLU A 205 20.12 -12.00 -8.89
C GLU A 205 19.54 -10.58 -8.82
N ALA A 206 20.29 -9.63 -8.25
CA ALA A 206 19.87 -8.23 -8.21
C ALA A 206 19.82 -7.61 -9.61
N LEU A 207 18.85 -6.72 -9.86
CA LEU A 207 18.93 -5.85 -11.04
C LEU A 207 20.21 -5.02 -10.94
N THR A 208 21.00 -5.00 -12.02
CA THR A 208 22.15 -4.10 -12.09
C THR A 208 21.67 -2.65 -12.23
N PRO A 209 22.49 -1.65 -11.86
CA PRO A 209 22.20 -0.26 -12.16
C PRO A 209 21.87 0.00 -13.65
N GLU A 210 22.51 -0.74 -14.55
CA GLU A 210 22.28 -0.69 -16.00
C GLU A 210 20.90 -1.23 -16.39
N ASP A 211 20.49 -2.37 -15.83
CA ASP A 211 19.15 -2.94 -16.05
C ASP A 211 18.06 -1.96 -15.59
N TYR A 212 18.26 -1.36 -14.41
CA TYR A 212 17.36 -0.34 -13.89
C TYR A 212 17.31 0.88 -14.80
N ALA A 213 18.45 1.37 -15.28
CA ALA A 213 18.52 2.49 -16.20
C ALA A 213 17.78 2.21 -17.52
N LEU A 214 17.88 0.99 -18.06
CA LEU A 214 17.20 0.57 -19.28
C LEU A 214 15.67 0.56 -19.10
N VAL A 215 15.19 -0.07 -18.02
CA VAL A 215 13.75 -0.10 -17.68
C VAL A 215 13.23 1.31 -17.42
N ARG A 216 13.99 2.13 -16.66
CA ARG A 216 13.65 3.53 -16.37
C ARG A 216 13.56 4.36 -17.65
N ALA A 217 14.51 4.22 -18.56
CA ALA A 217 14.50 4.94 -19.83
C ALA A 217 13.32 4.52 -20.72
N ALA A 218 13.00 3.23 -20.78
CA ALA A 218 11.82 2.74 -21.50
C ALA A 218 10.51 3.30 -20.90
N TRP A 219 10.40 3.31 -19.57
CA TRP A 219 9.29 3.91 -18.84
C TRP A 219 9.14 5.41 -19.15
N ASP A 220 10.23 6.16 -19.07
CA ASP A 220 10.21 7.60 -19.31
C ASP A 220 9.85 7.95 -20.76
N ARG A 221 10.33 7.17 -21.74
CA ARG A 221 9.94 7.33 -23.16
C ARG A 221 8.45 7.10 -23.36
N HIS A 222 7.91 5.98 -22.85
CA HIS A 222 6.49 5.63 -23.00
C HIS A 222 5.57 6.68 -22.36
N ARG A 223 5.92 7.15 -21.16
CA ARG A 223 5.16 8.17 -20.44
C ARG A 223 5.17 9.53 -21.16
N LYS A 224 6.27 9.90 -21.80
CA LYS A 224 6.39 11.17 -22.56
C LYS A 224 5.73 11.10 -23.93
N GLY A 225 5.74 9.94 -24.59
CA GLY A 225 5.19 9.74 -25.94
C GLY A 225 3.67 9.57 -26.01
N THR A 226 2.98 9.33 -24.89
CA THR A 226 1.50 9.21 -24.83
C THR A 226 0.82 10.51 -24.39
N LYS A 227 1.34 11.67 -24.80
CA LYS A 227 0.54 12.90 -24.84
C LYS A 227 -0.28 12.87 -26.13
N ALA A 228 -1.49 12.34 -26.04
CA ALA A 228 -2.55 12.58 -27.02
C ALA A 228 -3.49 13.64 -26.43
#